data_AF-A0A9L0RBL7-F1
#
_entry.id   AF-A0A9L0RBL7-F1
#
_cell.length_a   1.000
_cell.length_b   1.000
_cell.length_c   1.000
_cell.angle_alpha   90.00
_cell.angle_beta   90.00
_cell.angle_gamma   90.00
#
_symmetry.space_group_name_H-M   'P 1'
#
loop_
_entity.id
_entity.type
_entity.pdbx_description
1 polymer ?
#
loop_
_entity_poly.entity_id
_entity_poly.type
_entity_poly.pdbx_seq_one_letter_code
_entity_poly.pdbx_strand_id
1 'polypeptide(L)'
;MFVALTLLVFPSLWDHCPTQPVVYCLKTFISYNLSCSLFEAEGYVIGSCIKHIPIAGRDITYFIQQLLRDREVGIPPEQSLETAKAVKERYSYVCPDLVKEFNKYDTDGTKWIKQYTGINAISKKEFSIDVGYERFLGPEIFFHPEFANPDFTQPISEVVDEVIQNCPIDVRRPLYKNIVLSGGSTMFRDFGRRLQRDLKRTVDARLKLSEELSGGRLKPKPIDVQVITHHMQRYAVWFGGSMLASTPEFYQVCHTKKDYEEIGPSICRHNPVFGVMS
;
A
#
# COMPACT_ATOMS: atom_id res chain seq x y z
N MET A 1 5.99 15.77 16.59
CA MET A 1 4.81 16.10 15.75
C MET A 1 4.28 14.79 15.19
N PHE A 2 3.49 14.06 15.99
CA PHE A 2 2.82 12.83 15.56
C PHE A 2 1.71 13.24 14.59
N VAL A 3 1.92 13.02 13.29
CA VAL A 3 0.82 13.10 12.34
C VAL A 3 -0.03 11.86 12.60
N ALA A 4 -1.05 12.01 13.45
CA ALA A 4 -2.15 11.06 13.53
C ALA A 4 -2.69 10.90 12.11
N LEU A 5 -2.45 9.72 11.52
CA LEU A 5 -2.90 9.37 10.20
C LEU A 5 -4.41 9.08 10.28
N THR A 6 -5.21 10.12 10.46
CA THR A 6 -6.66 10.06 10.42
C THR A 6 -7.07 9.82 8.98
N LEU A 7 -7.75 8.71 8.74
CA LEU A 7 -8.27 8.28 7.45
C LEU A 7 -9.24 9.27 6.85
N LEU A 8 -9.02 9.57 5.57
CA LEU A 8 -10.05 10.12 4.70
C LEU A 8 -10.91 8.97 4.16
N VAL A 9 -12.20 9.09 4.45
CA VAL A 9 -13.32 8.34 3.90
C VAL A 9 -13.49 8.75 2.44
N PHE A 10 -13.57 7.78 1.54
CA PHE A 10 -13.83 8.03 0.12
C PHE A 10 -15.03 7.20 -0.31
N PRO A 11 -16.10 7.83 -0.76
CA PRO A 11 -17.02 7.18 -1.68
C PRO A 11 -16.25 6.72 -2.90
N SER A 12 -16.36 5.45 -3.25
CA SER A 12 -15.90 4.94 -4.54
C SER A 12 -16.77 5.54 -5.65
N LEU A 13 -16.44 6.74 -6.11
CA LEU A 13 -17.07 7.40 -7.27
C LEU A 13 -16.67 6.77 -8.62
N TRP A 14 -15.99 5.62 -8.61
CA TRP A 14 -15.32 5.03 -9.78
C TRP A 14 -15.96 3.75 -10.32
N ASP A 15 -17.19 3.41 -9.91
CA ASP A 15 -17.96 2.32 -10.51
C ASP A 15 -19.11 2.87 -11.36
N HIS A 16 -18.98 2.79 -12.68
CA HIS A 16 -20.11 2.78 -13.62
C HIS A 16 -20.87 1.44 -13.54
N CYS A 17 -21.22 0.99 -12.32
CA CYS A 17 -21.98 -0.25 -12.11
C CYS A 17 -23.25 0.05 -11.30
N PRO A 18 -24.45 -0.02 -11.89
CA PRO A 18 -25.69 0.50 -11.29
C PRO A 18 -26.31 -0.40 -10.21
N THR A 19 -25.56 -1.30 -9.58
CA THR A 19 -26.12 -2.22 -8.56
C THR A 19 -25.11 -2.53 -7.46
N GLN A 20 -25.06 -1.70 -6.40
CA GLN A 20 -24.98 -2.05 -4.96
C GLN A 20 -24.44 -0.84 -4.14
N PRO A 21 -25.28 -0.18 -3.31
CA PRO A 21 -24.93 1.08 -2.65
C PRO A 21 -24.20 0.90 -1.31
N VAL A 22 -23.26 -0.05 -1.19
CA VAL A 22 -22.54 -0.29 0.07
C VAL A 22 -21.04 -0.35 -0.17
N VAL A 23 -20.32 0.71 0.23
CA VAL A 23 -18.86 0.81 0.08
C VAL A 23 -18.19 0.05 1.23
N TYR A 24 -17.75 -1.17 0.94
CA TYR A 24 -16.77 -1.87 1.76
C TYR A 24 -15.43 -1.76 1.07
N CYS A 25 -14.42 -1.22 1.74
CA CYS A 25 -13.09 -1.04 1.17
C CYS A 25 -12.00 -1.31 2.19
N LEU A 26 -11.01 -2.12 1.80
CA LEU A 26 -9.74 -2.20 2.50
C LEU A 26 -8.76 -1.23 1.87
N LYS A 27 -8.38 -0.19 2.59
CA LYS A 27 -7.34 0.75 2.17
C LYS A 27 -6.02 0.36 2.80
N THR A 28 -5.06 -0.04 1.97
CA THR A 28 -3.68 -0.20 2.42
C THR A 28 -2.96 1.13 2.25
N PHE A 29 -2.66 1.80 3.35
CA PHE A 29 -1.89 3.04 3.37
C PHE A 29 -0.44 2.72 3.64
N ILE A 30 0.43 2.99 2.68
CA ILE A 30 1.88 2.84 2.85
C ILE A 30 2.51 4.21 2.66
N SER A 31 2.75 4.91 3.78
CA SER A 31 3.36 6.23 3.80
C SER A 31 4.89 6.14 3.93
N TYR A 32 5.57 7.28 4.09
CA TYR A 32 7.02 7.30 4.27
C TYR A 32 7.46 6.73 5.63
N ASN A 33 6.64 6.90 6.67
CA ASN A 33 7.01 6.54 8.06
C ASN A 33 6.17 5.40 8.67
N LEU A 34 5.02 5.08 8.08
CA LEU A 34 4.13 4.05 8.61
C LEU A 34 3.30 3.41 7.51
N SER A 35 3.09 2.11 7.63
CA SER A 35 2.12 1.37 6.84
C SER A 35 0.98 0.90 7.72
N CYS A 36 -0.25 1.10 7.27
CA CYS A 36 -1.46 0.81 8.00
C CYS A 36 -2.52 0.25 7.06
N SER A 37 -3.17 -0.84 7.48
CA SER A 37 -4.29 -1.44 6.76
C SER A 37 -5.59 -1.03 7.44
N LEU A 38 -6.45 -0.35 6.69
CA LEU A 38 -7.59 0.39 7.22
C LEU A 38 -8.88 -0.08 6.56
N PHE A 39 -9.90 -0.32 7.38
CA PHE A 39 -11.13 -1.00 7.00
C PHE A 39 -12.28 -0.04 7.05
N GLU A 40 -13.04 0.03 5.96
CA GLU A 40 -14.21 0.89 5.86
C GLU A 40 -15.45 0.02 5.58
N ALA A 41 -16.47 0.20 6.40
CA ALA A 41 -17.81 -0.35 6.21
C ALA A 41 -18.80 0.81 6.26
N GLU A 42 -19.57 1.01 5.18
CA GLU A 42 -20.59 2.07 5.10
C GLU A 42 -20.02 3.48 5.36
N GLY A 43 -18.76 3.72 5.00
CA GLY A 43 -18.08 5.00 5.25
C GLY A 43 -17.41 5.11 6.62
N TYR A 44 -17.59 4.14 7.53
CA TYR A 44 -17.00 4.17 8.87
C TYR A 44 -15.83 3.21 9.00
N VAL A 45 -14.82 3.66 9.75
CA VAL A 45 -13.62 2.86 9.96
C VAL A 45 -13.83 1.86 11.12
N ILE A 46 -13.59 0.57 10.87
CA ILE A 46 -13.62 -0.45 11.93
C ILE A 46 -12.27 -0.43 12.67
N GLY A 47 -12.19 0.42 13.69
CA GLY A 47 -10.95 0.65 14.45
C GLY A 47 -10.36 -0.60 15.11
N SER A 48 -11.20 -1.55 15.53
CA SER A 48 -10.76 -2.77 16.24
C SER A 48 -9.96 -3.73 15.37
N CYS A 49 -10.09 -3.64 14.05
CA CYS A 49 -9.44 -4.54 13.10
C CYS A 49 -8.10 -3.97 12.59
N ILE A 50 -7.80 -2.68 12.84
CA ILE A 50 -6.62 -2.03 12.25
C ILE A 50 -5.33 -2.74 12.66
N LYS A 51 -4.48 -3.01 11.66
CA LYS A 51 -3.12 -3.53 11.85
C LYS A 51 -2.09 -2.60 11.24
N HIS A 52 -0.97 -2.46 11.93
CA HIS A 52 0.17 -1.66 11.51
C HIS A 52 1.31 -2.57 11.08
N ILE A 53 1.97 -2.20 9.99
CA ILE A 53 3.17 -2.88 9.50
C ILE A 53 4.36 -1.94 9.72
N PRO A 54 5.40 -2.36 10.45
CA PRO A 54 6.58 -1.55 10.74
C PRO A 54 7.56 -1.51 9.55
N ILE A 55 7.03 -1.37 8.34
CA ILE A 55 7.78 -1.27 7.09
C ILE A 55 7.12 -0.20 6.24
N ALA A 56 7.89 0.80 5.85
CA ALA A 56 7.43 1.95 5.10
C ALA A 56 8.43 2.30 3.98
N GLY A 57 8.12 3.38 3.24
CA GLY A 57 8.98 3.83 2.15
C GLY A 57 10.39 4.24 2.59
N ARG A 58 10.56 4.62 3.87
CA ARG A 58 11.86 4.91 4.49
C ARG A 58 12.71 3.65 4.64
N ASP A 59 12.13 2.56 5.13
CA ASP A 59 12.85 1.30 5.38
C ASP A 59 13.37 0.69 4.08
N ILE A 60 12.57 0.76 3.00
CA ILE A 60 13.02 0.39 1.64
C ILE A 60 14.24 1.22 1.21
N THR A 61 14.24 2.52 1.55
CA THR A 61 15.34 3.41 1.15
C THR A 61 16.61 3.07 1.92
N TYR A 62 16.50 2.76 3.20
CA TYR A 62 17.64 2.29 4.01
C TYR A 62 18.15 0.93 3.55
N PHE A 63 17.26 0.00 3.22
CA PHE A 63 17.64 -1.30 2.71
C PHE A 63 18.38 -1.19 1.37
N ILE A 64 17.87 -0.39 0.42
CA ILE A 64 18.57 -0.10 -0.84
C ILE A 64 19.90 0.60 -0.57
N GLN A 65 19.96 1.52 0.39
CA GLN A 65 21.20 2.19 0.76
C GLN A 65 22.26 1.20 1.26
N GLN A 66 21.88 0.22 2.07
CA GLN A 66 22.78 -0.82 2.55
C GLN A 66 23.32 -1.65 1.39
N LEU A 67 22.44 -2.12 0.49
CA LEU A 67 22.84 -2.87 -0.70
C LEU A 67 23.81 -2.08 -1.61
N LEU A 68 23.57 -0.77 -1.77
CA LEU A 68 24.47 0.09 -2.56
C LEU A 68 25.83 0.29 -1.88
N ARG A 69 25.89 0.36 -0.54
CA ARG A 69 27.15 0.48 0.20
C ARG A 69 28.00 -0.78 0.14
N ASP A 70 27.36 -1.94 0.13
CA ASP A 70 28.07 -3.22 0.12
C ASP A 70 28.68 -3.54 -1.26
N ARG A 71 28.11 -2.98 -2.34
CA ARG A 71 28.53 -3.29 -3.72
C ARG A 71 29.27 -2.16 -4.43
N GLU A 72 28.78 -0.92 -4.33
CA GLU A 72 29.22 0.19 -5.18
C GLU A 72 30.20 1.11 -4.46
N VAL A 73 31.24 1.53 -5.18
CA VAL A 73 32.26 2.46 -4.69
C VAL A 73 32.11 3.80 -5.41
N GLY A 74 32.21 4.92 -4.67
CA GLY A 74 32.19 6.27 -5.26
C GLY A 74 30.93 7.10 -4.96
N ILE A 75 29.96 6.55 -4.24
CA ILE A 75 28.83 7.32 -3.72
C ILE A 75 29.30 8.21 -2.57
N PRO A 76 29.12 9.54 -2.65
CA PRO A 76 29.42 10.43 -1.53
C PRO A 76 28.54 10.08 -0.32
N PRO A 77 29.11 9.96 0.90
CA PRO A 77 28.36 9.52 2.08
C PRO A 77 27.19 10.47 2.41
N GLU A 78 27.35 11.77 2.13
CA GLU A 78 26.32 12.79 2.32
C GLU A 78 25.11 12.61 1.37
N GLN A 79 25.34 12.11 0.15
CA GLN A 79 24.29 11.92 -0.88
C GLN A 79 23.79 10.48 -0.96
N SER A 80 24.30 9.58 -0.13
CA SER A 80 23.96 8.16 -0.15
C SER A 80 22.45 7.90 -0.02
N LEU A 81 21.74 8.67 0.81
CA LEU A 81 20.28 8.58 0.93
C LEU A 81 19.53 9.12 -0.29
N GLU A 82 20.03 10.20 -0.89
CA GLU A 82 19.43 10.81 -2.07
C GLU A 82 19.53 9.85 -3.27
N THR A 83 20.71 9.24 -3.45
CA THR A 83 20.95 8.21 -4.46
C THR A 83 20.03 7.00 -4.26
N ALA A 84 19.96 6.46 -3.04
CA ALA A 84 19.08 5.33 -2.74
C ALA A 84 17.59 5.66 -3.00
N LYS A 85 17.15 6.88 -2.66
CA LYS A 85 15.79 7.34 -2.95
C LYS A 85 15.54 7.47 -4.45
N ALA A 86 16.48 8.04 -5.20
CA ALA A 86 16.37 8.16 -6.65
C ALA A 86 16.33 6.79 -7.33
N VAL A 87 17.14 5.84 -6.86
CA VAL A 87 17.14 4.44 -7.33
C VAL A 87 15.79 3.79 -7.07
N LYS A 88 15.27 3.93 -5.84
CA LYS A 88 13.95 3.42 -5.45
C LYS A 88 12.83 3.93 -6.35
N GLU A 89 12.79 5.24 -6.58
CA GLU A 89 11.68 5.87 -7.32
C GLU A 89 11.76 5.64 -8.83
N ARG A 90 12.96 5.49 -9.41
CA ARG A 90 13.15 5.37 -10.86
C ARG A 90 13.28 3.94 -11.36
N TYR A 91 13.91 3.06 -10.59
CA TYR A 91 14.34 1.75 -11.10
C TYR A 91 13.68 0.56 -10.41
N SER A 92 13.12 0.73 -9.21
CA SER A 92 12.58 -0.38 -8.43
C SER A 92 11.21 -0.86 -8.93
N TYR A 93 10.97 -2.16 -8.79
CA TYR A 93 9.73 -2.83 -9.16
C TYR A 93 9.54 -4.09 -8.32
N VAL A 94 8.31 -4.60 -8.24
CA VAL A 94 8.02 -5.86 -7.55
C VAL A 94 8.20 -7.02 -8.53
N CYS A 95 8.94 -8.04 -8.12
CA CYS A 95 9.11 -9.26 -8.91
C CYS A 95 8.04 -10.32 -8.55
N PRO A 96 7.72 -11.25 -9.46
CA PRO A 96 6.82 -12.36 -9.14
C PRO A 96 7.51 -13.48 -8.35
N ASP A 97 8.81 -13.69 -8.54
CA ASP A 97 9.60 -14.80 -8.01
C ASP A 97 11.07 -14.35 -7.94
N LEU A 98 11.67 -14.42 -6.75
CA LEU A 98 13.02 -13.92 -6.50
C LEU A 98 14.08 -14.72 -7.24
N VAL A 99 14.02 -16.05 -7.15
CA VAL A 99 15.05 -16.94 -7.70
C VAL A 99 15.12 -16.82 -9.22
N LYS A 100 13.95 -16.72 -9.87
CA LYS A 100 13.88 -16.48 -11.32
C LYS A 100 14.42 -15.12 -11.70
N GLU A 101 14.24 -14.11 -10.86
CA GLU A 101 14.75 -12.77 -11.14
C GLU A 101 16.27 -12.71 -10.97
N PHE A 102 16.83 -13.35 -9.94
CA PHE A 102 18.29 -13.52 -9.82
C PHE A 102 18.91 -14.18 -11.05
N ASN A 103 18.35 -15.32 -11.49
CA ASN A 103 18.84 -16.02 -12.68
C ASN A 103 18.83 -15.14 -13.95
N LYS A 104 17.86 -14.24 -14.10
CA LYS A 104 17.80 -13.31 -15.25
C LYS A 104 18.93 -12.28 -15.20
N TYR A 105 19.25 -11.78 -14.01
CA TYR A 105 20.34 -10.82 -13.84
C TYR A 105 21.70 -11.48 -14.02
N ASP A 106 21.86 -12.74 -13.60
CA ASP A 106 23.09 -13.51 -13.80
C ASP A 106 23.30 -13.89 -15.27
N THR A 107 22.21 -14.21 -16.00
CA THR A 107 22.29 -14.62 -17.42
C THR A 107 22.43 -13.42 -18.35
N ASP A 108 21.62 -12.37 -18.15
CA ASP A 108 21.49 -11.22 -19.05
C ASP A 108 21.87 -9.89 -18.36
N GLY A 109 22.96 -9.89 -17.57
CA GLY A 109 23.36 -8.75 -16.74
C GLY A 109 23.42 -7.41 -17.47
N THR A 110 23.95 -7.38 -18.70
CA THR A 110 24.07 -6.15 -19.52
C THR A 110 22.74 -5.49 -19.87
N LYS A 111 21.65 -6.26 -19.93
CA LYS A 111 20.31 -5.72 -20.26
C LYS A 111 19.57 -5.21 -19.03
N TRP A 112 19.74 -5.90 -17.90
CA TRP A 112 18.97 -5.66 -16.68
C TRP A 112 19.65 -4.71 -15.70
N ILE A 113 20.99 -4.70 -15.66
CA ILE A 113 21.76 -3.71 -14.90
C ILE A 113 21.57 -2.35 -15.58
N LYS A 114 21.25 -1.33 -14.78
CA LYS A 114 21.07 0.05 -15.23
C LYS A 114 22.12 0.92 -14.60
N GLN A 115 22.51 2.00 -15.27
CA GLN A 115 23.42 2.97 -14.68
C GLN A 115 22.65 4.18 -14.16
N TYR A 116 22.99 4.62 -12.96
CA TYR A 116 22.53 5.88 -12.39
C TYR A 116 23.71 6.84 -12.30
N THR A 117 23.55 8.02 -12.89
CA THR A 117 24.51 9.11 -12.78
C THR A 117 23.97 10.18 -11.82
N GLY A 118 24.82 10.60 -10.90
CA GLY A 118 24.58 11.69 -9.96
C GLY A 118 25.69 12.73 -10.04
N ILE A 119 25.41 13.94 -9.61
CA ILE A 119 26.42 15.01 -9.50
C ILE A 119 26.77 15.16 -8.03
N ASN A 120 28.06 15.10 -7.72
CA ASN A 120 28.53 15.34 -6.37
C ASN A 120 28.28 16.81 -5.97
N ALA A 121 27.56 17.02 -4.87
CA ALA A 121 27.20 18.37 -4.42
C ALA A 121 28.42 19.27 -4.16
N ILE A 122 29.50 18.69 -3.64
CA ILE A 122 30.73 19.39 -3.22
C ILE A 122 31.68 19.53 -4.39
N SER A 123 32.08 18.42 -5.01
CA SER A 123 33.13 18.43 -6.05
C SER A 123 32.62 18.80 -7.44
N LYS A 124 31.29 18.86 -7.63
CA LYS A 124 30.62 19.06 -8.93
C LYS A 124 31.00 18.06 -10.01
N LYS A 125 31.71 16.98 -9.66
CA LYS A 125 32.02 15.88 -10.55
C LYS A 125 30.86 14.89 -10.61
N GLU A 126 30.67 14.30 -11.76
CA GLU A 126 29.71 13.22 -11.95
C GLU A 126 30.24 11.93 -11.33
N PHE A 127 29.34 11.18 -10.69
CA PHE A 127 29.59 9.80 -10.28
C PHE A 127 28.52 8.91 -10.91
N SER A 128 28.94 7.74 -11.38
CA SER A 128 28.08 6.73 -11.98
C SER A 128 28.09 5.49 -11.09
N ILE A 129 26.92 4.91 -10.85
CA ILE A 129 26.78 3.63 -10.16
C ILE A 129 25.99 2.67 -11.01
N ASP A 130 26.31 1.38 -10.88
CA ASP A 130 25.49 0.34 -11.45
C ASP A 130 24.30 0.06 -10.50
N VAL A 131 23.15 -0.24 -11.07
CA VAL A 131 21.89 -0.50 -10.37
C VAL A 131 21.39 -1.88 -10.76
N GLY A 132 21.43 -2.81 -9.81
CA GLY A 132 21.25 -4.24 -10.03
C GLY A 132 20.08 -4.85 -9.25
N TYR A 133 20.42 -5.71 -8.28
CA TYR A 133 19.48 -6.51 -7.49
C TYR A 133 18.56 -5.68 -6.58
N GLU A 134 19.03 -4.53 -6.11
CA GLU A 134 18.30 -3.57 -5.28
C GLU A 134 16.98 -3.08 -5.92
N ARG A 135 16.86 -3.23 -7.25
CA ARG A 135 15.64 -2.89 -8.00
C ARG A 135 14.45 -3.73 -7.56
N PHE A 136 14.61 -5.04 -7.43
CA PHE A 136 13.54 -5.94 -7.00
C PHE A 136 13.61 -6.29 -5.52
N LEU A 137 14.82 -6.31 -4.93
CA LEU A 137 14.99 -6.57 -3.50
C LEU A 137 14.41 -5.48 -2.62
N GLY A 138 14.49 -4.21 -3.04
CA GLY A 138 13.94 -3.09 -2.29
C GLY A 138 12.44 -3.26 -1.96
N PRO A 139 11.56 -3.40 -2.97
CA PRO A 139 10.13 -3.61 -2.74
C PRO A 139 9.77 -4.99 -2.17
N GLU A 140 10.67 -5.98 -2.26
CA GLU A 140 10.39 -7.34 -1.77
C GLU A 140 10.21 -7.39 -0.26
N ILE A 141 10.77 -6.42 0.49
CA ILE A 141 10.63 -6.37 1.95
C ILE A 141 9.17 -6.27 2.43
N PHE A 142 8.23 -5.88 1.56
CA PHE A 142 6.79 -5.94 1.91
C PHE A 142 6.25 -7.37 1.96
N PHE A 143 6.80 -8.26 1.15
CA PHE A 143 6.40 -9.66 1.06
C PHE A 143 7.30 -10.57 1.90
N HIS A 144 8.57 -10.17 2.10
CA HIS A 144 9.55 -10.85 2.95
C HIS A 144 10.19 -9.83 3.90
N PRO A 145 9.46 -9.41 4.95
CA PRO A 145 9.93 -8.39 5.88
C PRO A 145 11.18 -8.79 6.68
N GLU A 146 11.41 -10.11 6.81
CA GLU A 146 12.58 -10.72 7.44
C GLU A 146 13.93 -10.24 6.89
N PHE A 147 13.97 -9.69 5.67
CA PHE A 147 15.19 -9.17 5.07
C PHE A 147 15.69 -7.85 5.67
N ALA A 148 14.78 -7.05 6.21
CA ALA A 148 15.10 -5.70 6.70
C ALA A 148 14.76 -5.51 8.18
N ASN A 149 13.80 -6.25 8.71
CA ASN A 149 13.35 -6.10 10.09
C ASN A 149 13.41 -7.45 10.82
N PRO A 150 14.26 -7.60 11.86
CA PRO A 150 14.35 -8.86 12.60
C PRO A 150 13.12 -9.14 13.47
N ASP A 151 12.37 -8.10 13.85
CA ASP A 151 11.24 -8.23 14.77
C ASP A 151 9.91 -8.54 14.07
N PHE A 152 9.85 -8.37 12.74
CA PHE A 152 8.61 -8.50 11.97
C PHE A 152 8.81 -9.42 10.76
N THR A 153 8.10 -10.55 10.74
CA THR A 153 8.26 -11.60 9.72
C THR A 153 7.01 -11.79 8.84
N GLN A 154 5.88 -11.16 9.17
CA GLN A 154 4.61 -11.40 8.47
C GLN A 154 4.52 -10.64 7.12
N PRO A 155 4.31 -11.34 5.99
CA PRO A 155 4.08 -10.70 4.69
C PRO A 155 2.84 -9.82 4.68
N ILE A 156 2.84 -8.77 3.86
CA ILE A 156 1.68 -7.88 3.70
C ILE A 156 0.40 -8.61 3.27
N SER A 157 0.51 -9.67 2.46
CA SER A 157 -0.63 -10.48 2.03
C SER A 157 -1.28 -11.20 3.20
N GLU A 158 -0.50 -11.70 4.16
CA GLU A 158 -1.02 -12.37 5.36
C GLU A 158 -1.65 -11.37 6.32
N VAL A 159 -1.02 -10.21 6.51
CA VAL A 159 -1.58 -9.14 7.35
C VAL A 159 -2.96 -8.71 6.81
N VAL A 160 -3.07 -8.51 5.49
CA VAL A 160 -4.34 -8.17 4.84
C VAL A 160 -5.38 -9.25 5.07
N ASP A 161 -5.02 -10.53 4.90
CA ASP A 161 -5.93 -11.64 5.14
C ASP A 161 -6.37 -11.75 6.59
N GLU A 162 -5.43 -11.65 7.54
CA GLU A 162 -5.70 -11.68 8.99
C GLU A 162 -6.72 -10.61 9.35
N VAL A 163 -6.54 -9.40 8.81
CA VAL A 163 -7.45 -8.33 9.17
C VAL A 163 -8.84 -8.55 8.60
N ILE A 164 -8.96 -8.99 7.34
CA ILE A 164 -10.27 -9.30 6.76
C ILE A 164 -10.94 -10.44 7.54
N GLN A 165 -10.18 -11.42 8.05
CA GLN A 165 -10.72 -12.48 8.88
C GLN A 165 -11.15 -12.02 10.28
N ASN A 166 -10.53 -10.97 10.83
CA ASN A 166 -10.96 -10.37 12.09
C ASN A 166 -12.25 -9.56 11.96
N CYS A 167 -12.62 -9.14 10.74
CA CYS A 167 -13.88 -8.45 10.49
C CYS A 167 -15.11 -9.38 10.65
N PRO A 168 -16.32 -8.81 10.88
CA PRO A 168 -17.57 -9.57 10.85
C PRO A 168 -17.75 -10.35 9.55
N ILE A 169 -18.37 -11.53 9.61
CA ILE A 169 -18.42 -12.47 8.47
C ILE A 169 -19.13 -11.90 7.24
N ASP A 170 -20.12 -11.03 7.45
CA ASP A 170 -20.97 -10.48 6.38
C ASP A 170 -20.21 -9.51 5.47
N VAL A 171 -19.19 -8.83 5.99
CA VAL A 171 -18.43 -7.81 5.26
C VAL A 171 -17.18 -8.37 4.56
N ARG A 172 -16.74 -9.59 4.89
CA ARG A 172 -15.46 -10.13 4.39
C ARG A 172 -15.41 -10.27 2.88
N ARG A 173 -16.47 -10.79 2.26
CA ARG A 173 -16.53 -11.04 0.81
C ARG A 173 -16.43 -9.73 0.01
N PRO A 174 -17.24 -8.68 0.32
CA PRO A 174 -17.04 -7.36 -0.27
C PRO A 174 -15.62 -6.80 -0.08
N LEU A 175 -15.02 -6.99 1.09
CA LEU A 175 -13.67 -6.48 1.38
C LEU A 175 -12.58 -7.12 0.51
N TYR A 176 -12.64 -8.44 0.28
CA TYR A 176 -11.69 -9.10 -0.63
C TYR A 176 -11.80 -8.60 -2.08
N LYS A 177 -13.01 -8.20 -2.50
CA LYS A 177 -13.27 -7.66 -3.84
C LYS A 177 -12.75 -6.22 -4.00
N ASN A 178 -12.71 -5.44 -2.93
CA ASN A 178 -12.41 -4.01 -2.97
C ASN A 178 -11.19 -3.65 -2.11
N ILE A 179 -10.02 -4.11 -2.52
CA ILE A 179 -8.76 -3.74 -1.89
C ILE A 179 -8.15 -2.57 -2.66
N VAL A 180 -8.17 -1.37 -2.06
CA VAL A 180 -7.65 -0.15 -2.68
C VAL A 180 -6.27 0.18 -2.13
N LEU A 181 -5.34 0.46 -3.03
CA LEU A 181 -3.99 0.89 -2.68
C LEU A 181 -3.91 2.41 -2.60
N SER A 182 -3.22 2.91 -1.57
CA SER A 182 -3.01 4.35 -1.36
C SER A 182 -1.58 4.64 -0.86
N GLY A 183 -1.00 5.71 -1.38
CA GLY A 183 0.31 6.21 -0.97
C GLY A 183 1.43 5.88 -1.95
N GLY A 184 2.47 6.73 -1.94
CA GLY A 184 3.57 6.65 -2.91
C GLY A 184 4.36 5.35 -2.90
N SER A 185 4.43 4.66 -1.76
CA SER A 185 5.14 3.37 -1.64
C SER A 185 4.34 2.18 -2.21
N THR A 186 3.07 2.38 -2.60
CA THR A 186 2.28 1.36 -3.34
C THR A 186 2.43 1.48 -4.87
N MET A 187 3.13 2.52 -5.35
CA MET A 187 3.32 2.83 -6.77
C MET A 187 4.36 1.93 -7.46
N PHE A 188 4.96 0.97 -6.76
CA PHE A 188 5.89 0.05 -7.40
C PHE A 188 5.18 -0.74 -8.49
N ARG A 189 5.85 -0.88 -9.64
CA ARG A 189 5.31 -1.67 -10.75
C ARG A 189 5.05 -3.10 -10.28
N ASP A 190 3.90 -3.65 -10.68
CA ASP A 190 3.43 -4.99 -10.35
C ASP A 190 3.10 -5.25 -8.85
N PHE A 191 3.14 -4.23 -7.99
CA PHE A 191 2.80 -4.37 -6.56
C PHE A 191 1.39 -4.91 -6.33
N GLY A 192 0.38 -4.29 -6.95
CA GLY A 192 -1.01 -4.74 -6.82
C GLY A 192 -1.25 -6.15 -7.37
N ARG A 193 -0.58 -6.51 -8.47
CA ARG A 193 -0.68 -7.85 -9.06
C ARG A 193 -0.07 -8.91 -8.15
N ARG A 194 1.10 -8.63 -7.55
CA ARG A 194 1.76 -9.51 -6.58
C ARG A 194 0.88 -9.70 -5.34
N LEU A 195 0.36 -8.61 -4.77
CA LEU A 195 -0.53 -8.65 -3.62
C LEU A 195 -1.79 -9.48 -3.90
N GLN A 196 -2.45 -9.24 -5.03
CA GLN A 196 -3.67 -9.99 -5.40
C GLN A 196 -3.39 -11.48 -5.56
N ARG A 197 -2.28 -11.84 -6.22
CA ARG A 197 -1.88 -13.23 -6.44
C ARG A 197 -1.60 -13.95 -5.13
N ASP A 198 -0.80 -13.35 -4.26
CA ASP A 198 -0.38 -13.98 -3.01
C ASP A 198 -1.55 -14.09 -2.04
N LEU A 199 -2.40 -13.05 -1.95
CA LEU A 199 -3.62 -13.08 -1.17
C LEU A 199 -4.60 -14.16 -1.68
N LYS A 200 -4.80 -14.25 -3.00
CA LYS A 200 -5.64 -15.28 -3.60
C LYS A 200 -5.15 -16.68 -3.30
N ARG A 201 -3.83 -16.92 -3.34
CA ARG A 201 -3.23 -18.21 -2.96
C ARG A 201 -3.53 -18.59 -1.51
N THR A 202 -3.36 -17.65 -0.58
CA THR A 202 -3.66 -17.89 0.85
C THR A 202 -5.14 -18.21 1.06
N VAL A 203 -6.03 -17.43 0.44
CA VAL A 203 -7.49 -17.62 0.55
C VAL A 203 -7.92 -18.95 -0.07
N ASP A 204 -7.47 -19.27 -1.28
CA ASP A 204 -7.81 -20.51 -1.98
C ASP A 204 -7.28 -21.75 -1.24
N ALA A 205 -6.06 -21.67 -0.69
CA ALA A 205 -5.49 -22.74 0.13
C ALA A 205 -6.33 -23.03 1.38
N ARG A 206 -6.79 -21.98 2.07
CA ARG A 206 -7.70 -22.12 3.22
C ARG A 206 -9.05 -22.72 2.82
N LEU A 207 -9.64 -22.30 1.71
CA LEU A 207 -10.92 -22.85 1.23
C LEU A 207 -10.80 -24.33 0.87
N LYS A 208 -9.69 -24.71 0.22
CA LYS A 208 -9.39 -26.09 -0.13
C LYS A 208 -9.27 -26.98 1.11
N LEU A 209 -8.55 -26.52 2.14
CA LEU A 209 -8.44 -27.24 3.41
C LEU A 209 -9.81 -27.48 4.06
N SER A 210 -10.68 -26.47 4.06
CA SER A 210 -12.05 -26.59 4.61
C SER A 210 -12.92 -27.60 3.84
N GLU A 211 -12.76 -27.67 2.51
CA GLU A 211 -13.48 -28.65 1.66
C GLU A 211 -13.00 -30.08 1.93
N GLU A 212 -11.67 -30.28 2.04
CA GLU A 212 -11.04 -31.57 2.35
C GLU A 212 -11.47 -32.07 3.75
N LEU A 213 -11.40 -31.21 4.77
CA LEU A 213 -11.81 -31.55 6.14
C LEU A 213 -13.31 -31.86 6.26
N SER A 214 -14.14 -31.25 5.40
CA SER A 214 -15.58 -31.50 5.36
C SER A 214 -15.95 -32.78 4.58
N GLY A 215 -14.97 -33.50 4.03
CA GLY A 215 -15.21 -34.68 3.19
C GLY A 215 -16.09 -34.39 1.98
N GLY A 216 -16.00 -33.17 1.42
CA GLY A 216 -16.83 -32.72 0.28
C GLY A 216 -18.29 -32.39 0.62
N ARG A 217 -18.70 -32.44 1.90
CA ARG A 217 -20.07 -32.08 2.31
C ARG A 217 -20.34 -30.57 2.24
N LEU A 218 -19.30 -29.76 2.39
CA LEU A 218 -19.37 -28.31 2.33
C LEU A 218 -18.48 -27.82 1.19
N LYS A 219 -19.10 -27.25 0.14
CA LYS A 219 -18.37 -26.60 -0.94
C LYS A 219 -18.40 -25.07 -0.74
N PRO A 220 -17.35 -24.46 -0.18
CA PRO A 220 -17.33 -23.03 0.01
C PRO A 220 -17.35 -22.30 -1.34
N LYS A 221 -18.21 -21.29 -1.48
CA LYS A 221 -18.21 -20.44 -2.68
C LYS A 221 -16.86 -19.71 -2.79
N PRO A 222 -16.16 -19.80 -3.95
CA PRO A 222 -14.90 -19.10 -4.17
C PRO A 222 -14.99 -17.63 -3.79
N ILE A 223 -13.91 -17.12 -3.21
CA ILE A 223 -13.79 -15.71 -2.85
C ILE A 223 -13.10 -15.01 -4.00
N ASP A 224 -13.74 -13.97 -4.53
CA ASP A 224 -13.12 -13.12 -5.54
C ASP A 224 -12.23 -12.09 -4.85
N VAL A 225 -10.96 -12.05 -5.27
CA VAL A 225 -9.94 -11.17 -4.69
C VAL A 225 -9.49 -10.21 -5.77
N GLN A 226 -9.71 -8.92 -5.54
CA GLN A 226 -9.38 -7.87 -6.50
C GLN A 226 -8.67 -6.71 -5.80
N VAL A 227 -7.47 -6.39 -6.31
CA VAL A 227 -6.66 -5.26 -5.85
C VAL A 227 -6.74 -4.17 -6.90
N ILE A 228 -7.25 -3.01 -6.50
CA ILE A 228 -7.52 -1.89 -7.38
C ILE A 228 -6.30 -0.98 -7.44
N THR A 229 -5.69 -0.92 -8.62
CA THR A 229 -4.61 0.03 -8.93
C THR A 229 -5.15 1.19 -9.77
N HIS A 230 -4.77 2.43 -9.44
CA HIS A 230 -5.24 3.62 -10.15
C HIS A 230 -4.13 4.67 -10.31
N HIS A 231 -4.23 5.53 -11.33
CA HIS A 231 -3.18 6.51 -11.64
C HIS A 231 -2.97 7.59 -10.55
N MET A 232 -4.02 7.90 -9.78
CA MET A 232 -3.98 8.91 -8.71
C MET A 232 -3.51 8.36 -7.35
N GLN A 233 -3.00 7.14 -7.28
CA GLN A 233 -2.58 6.46 -6.03
C GLN A 233 -1.64 7.28 -5.15
N ARG A 234 -0.71 8.02 -5.76
CA ARG A 234 0.27 8.86 -5.04
C ARG A 234 -0.40 9.90 -4.15
N TYR A 235 -1.51 10.46 -4.62
CA TYR A 235 -2.24 11.54 -3.96
C TYR A 235 -3.70 11.17 -3.75
N ALA A 236 -4.04 9.88 -3.68
CA ALA A 236 -5.43 9.40 -3.64
C ALA A 236 -6.24 10.10 -2.54
N VAL A 237 -5.59 10.30 -1.39
CA VAL A 237 -6.08 11.03 -0.22
C VAL A 237 -6.44 12.48 -0.53
N TRP A 238 -5.52 13.20 -1.17
CA TRP A 238 -5.74 14.60 -1.50
C TRP A 238 -6.75 14.74 -2.64
N PHE A 239 -6.64 13.89 -3.66
CA PHE A 239 -7.50 13.87 -4.83
C PHE A 239 -8.96 13.61 -4.47
N GLY A 240 -9.23 12.56 -3.69
CA GLY A 240 -10.60 12.30 -3.28
C GLY A 240 -11.14 13.39 -2.34
N GLY A 241 -10.30 14.01 -1.51
CA GLY A 241 -10.69 15.16 -0.69
C GLY A 241 -11.08 16.36 -1.55
N SER A 242 -10.32 16.63 -2.62
CA SER A 242 -10.63 17.66 -3.61
C SER A 242 -11.94 17.35 -4.36
N MET A 243 -12.19 16.09 -4.71
CA MET A 243 -13.45 15.69 -5.36
C MET A 243 -14.64 15.89 -4.42
N LEU A 244 -14.54 15.42 -3.17
CA LEU A 244 -15.60 15.57 -2.18
C LEU A 244 -15.90 17.03 -1.87
N ALA A 245 -14.86 17.85 -1.67
CA ALA A 245 -15.01 19.28 -1.43
C ALA A 245 -15.64 20.06 -2.61
N SER A 246 -15.63 19.48 -3.82
CA SER A 246 -16.26 20.10 -5.00
C SER A 246 -17.75 19.79 -5.09
N THR A 247 -18.29 18.89 -4.28
CA THR A 247 -19.72 18.55 -4.27
C THR A 247 -20.53 19.56 -3.44
N PRO A 248 -21.79 19.84 -3.79
CA PRO A 248 -22.64 20.74 -3.01
C PRO A 248 -22.94 20.19 -1.61
N GLU A 249 -22.98 18.85 -1.45
CA GLU A 249 -23.19 18.16 -0.18
C GLU A 249 -22.12 18.52 0.86
N PHE A 250 -20.87 18.76 0.42
CA PHE A 250 -19.79 19.14 1.31
C PHE A 250 -20.11 20.37 2.16
N TYR A 251 -20.73 21.40 1.57
CA TYR A 251 -21.08 22.62 2.29
C TYR A 251 -22.21 22.40 3.30
N GLN A 252 -23.03 21.36 3.13
CA GLN A 252 -24.11 21.01 4.06
C GLN A 252 -23.60 20.27 5.29
N VAL A 253 -22.56 19.46 5.13
CA VAL A 253 -21.97 18.66 6.23
C VAL A 253 -20.85 19.39 6.97
N CYS A 254 -20.35 20.50 6.44
CA CYS A 254 -19.29 21.28 7.07
C CYS A 254 -19.81 22.01 8.31
N HIS A 255 -19.03 21.95 9.39
CA HIS A 255 -19.26 22.75 10.60
C HIS A 255 -18.96 24.22 10.31
N THR A 256 -19.93 25.11 10.53
CA THR A 256 -19.70 26.53 10.30
C THR A 256 -18.94 27.16 11.46
N LYS A 257 -18.28 28.30 11.20
CA LYS A 257 -17.63 29.08 12.27
C LYS A 257 -18.63 29.50 13.35
N LYS A 258 -19.87 29.82 12.95
CA LYS A 258 -20.95 30.19 13.87
C LYS A 258 -21.27 29.04 14.83
N ASP A 259 -21.45 27.83 14.29
CA ASP A 259 -21.75 26.64 15.11
C ASP A 259 -20.60 26.33 16.09
N TYR A 260 -19.35 26.55 15.67
CA TYR A 260 -18.18 26.37 16.52
C TYR A 260 -18.13 27.37 17.68
N GLU A 261 -18.53 28.62 17.45
CA GLU A 261 -18.57 29.65 18.50
C GLU A 261 -19.75 29.44 19.47
N GLU A 262 -20.89 28.95 18.99
CA GLU A 262 -22.10 28.73 19.80
C GLU A 262 -22.08 27.41 20.60
N ILE A 263 -21.68 26.30 19.96
CA ILE A 263 -21.73 24.94 20.54
C ILE A 263 -20.35 24.55 21.12
N GLY A 264 -19.28 25.15 20.59
CA GLY A 264 -17.91 24.88 20.98
C GLY A 264 -17.22 23.80 20.14
N PRO A 265 -15.97 23.44 20.48
CA PRO A 265 -15.12 22.53 19.70
C PRO A 265 -15.59 21.07 19.66
N SER A 266 -16.63 20.72 20.42
CA SER A 266 -17.19 19.36 20.47
C SER A 266 -17.73 18.91 19.12
N ILE A 267 -18.25 19.84 18.30
CA ILE A 267 -18.83 19.54 16.97
C ILE A 267 -17.79 18.92 16.03
N CYS A 268 -16.53 19.34 16.12
CA CYS A 268 -15.44 18.84 15.26
C CYS A 268 -14.99 17.42 15.61
N ARG A 269 -15.51 16.80 16.68
CA ARG A 269 -15.16 15.42 17.05
C ARG A 269 -15.75 14.40 16.09
N HIS A 270 -16.87 14.74 15.45
CA HIS A 270 -17.55 13.89 14.50
C HIS A 270 -17.88 14.68 13.23
N ASN A 271 -17.37 14.20 12.10
CA ASN A 271 -17.71 14.74 10.79
C ASN A 271 -18.52 13.68 10.04
N PRO A 272 -19.77 13.97 9.65
CA PRO A 272 -20.61 12.99 8.99
C PRO A 272 -20.04 12.64 7.61
N VAL A 273 -20.20 11.38 7.22
CA VAL A 273 -19.78 10.87 5.90
C VAL A 273 -20.86 11.20 4.87
N PHE A 274 -20.46 11.53 3.65
CA PHE A 274 -21.34 11.93 2.55
C PHE A 274 -20.78 11.50 1.18
N GLY A 275 -21.57 11.64 0.11
CA GLY A 275 -21.19 11.28 -1.26
C GLY A 275 -21.42 9.83 -1.68
N VAL A 276 -22.12 9.03 -0.87
CA VAL A 276 -22.47 7.60 -1.17
C VAL A 276 -23.97 7.42 -1.43
N MET A 277 -24.83 8.30 -0.90
CA MET A 277 -26.28 8.20 -1.00
C MET A 277 -26.81 9.11 -2.13
N SER A 278 -26.78 8.60 -3.36
CA SER A 278 -27.55 9.13 -4.50
C SER A 278 -28.07 7.97 -5.34
#